data_AF-A0A7X3UC61-F1
#
_entry.id   AF-A0A7X3UC61-F1
#
_cell.length_a   1.000
_cell.length_b   1.000
_cell.length_c   1.000
_cell.angle_alpha   90.00
_cell.angle_beta   90.00
_cell.angle_gamma   90.00
#
_symmetry.space_group_name_H-M   'P 1'
#
loop_
_entity.id
_entity.type
_entity.pdbx_description
1 polymer ?
#
loop_
_entity_poly.entity_id
_entity_poly.type
_entity_poly.pdbx_seq_one_letter_code
_entity_poly.pdbx_strand_id
1 'polypeptide(L)' 'MVLQSVSQQTPTTKASEPVLGTDLIPKERYVSKEFMDLEWERMWTKVWN' A
#
# COMPACT_ATOMS: atom_id res chain seq x y z
N MET A 1 17.25 -10.60 11.02
CA MET A 1 18.10 -10.53 9.81
C MET A 1 17.71 -11.67 8.91
N VAL A 2 17.16 -11.41 7.73
CA VAL A 2 16.98 -12.43 6.68
C VAL A 2 17.62 -11.87 5.43
N LEU A 3 18.81 -12.39 5.09
CA LEU A 3 19.46 -12.14 3.81
C LEU A 3 19.02 -13.25 2.87
N GLN A 4 17.98 -12.99 2.07
CA GLN A 4 17.70 -13.86 0.92
C GLN A 4 18.60 -13.43 -0.23
N SER A 5 19.50 -14.31 -0.65
CA SER A 5 20.25 -14.17 -1.90
C SER A 5 19.24 -14.25 -3.05
N VAL A 6 18.95 -13.11 -3.67
CA VAL A 6 18.07 -13.04 -4.84
C VAL A 6 18.82 -13.68 -6.00
N SER A 7 18.41 -14.88 -6.41
CA SER A 7 18.79 -15.40 -7.73
C SER A 7 18.27 -14.40 -8.77
N GLN A 8 19.02 -14.15 -9.84
CA GLN A 8 18.72 -13.16 -10.90
C GLN A 8 17.48 -13.52 -11.76
N GLN A 9 16.53 -14.29 -11.22
CA GLN A 9 15.36 -14.81 -11.92
C GLN A 9 14.11 -14.09 -11.41
N THR A 10 13.20 -13.75 -12.33
CA THR A 10 11.91 -13.14 -12.00
C THR A 10 11.11 -14.08 -11.09
N PRO A 11 10.68 -13.66 -9.89
CA PRO A 11 9.84 -14.47 -9.03
C PRO A 11 8.51 -14.80 -9.72
N THR A 12 8.21 -16.09 -9.88
CA THR A 12 6.96 -16.57 -10.49
C THR A 12 5.90 -16.97 -9.47
N THR A 13 6.28 -17.08 -8.20
CA THR A 13 5.40 -17.41 -7.09
C THR A 13 4.67 -16.17 -6.58
N LYS A 14 3.43 -16.35 -6.12
CA LYS A 14 2.66 -15.28 -5.47
C LYS A 14 3.46 -14.69 -4.30
N ALA A 15 3.49 -13.36 -4.21
CA ALA A 15 4.04 -12.67 -3.05
C ALA A 15 3.21 -12.97 -1.78
N SER A 16 3.83 -12.84 -0.61
CA SER A 16 3.11 -12.94 0.66
C SER A 16 1.96 -11.93 0.71
N GLU A 17 0.83 -12.35 1.27
CA GLU A 17 -0.31 -11.44 1.46
C GLU A 17 0.04 -10.36 2.49
N PRO A 18 -0.29 -9.09 2.22
CA PRO A 18 -0.15 -8.04 3.23
C PRO A 18 -1.19 -8.23 4.34
N VAL A 19 -0.86 -7.79 5.55
CA VAL A 19 -1.81 -7.77 6.67
C VAL A 19 -2.78 -6.60 6.46
N LEU A 20 -4.05 -6.90 6.17
CA LEU A 20 -5.07 -5.89 5.86
C LEU A 20 -5.85 -5.38 7.09
N GLY A 21 -5.73 -6.06 8.24
CA GLY A 21 -6.52 -5.75 9.44
C GLY A 21 -8.01 -6.10 9.28
N THR A 22 -8.75 -6.00 10.39
CA THR A 22 -10.21 -6.26 10.44
C THR A 22 -10.98 -5.16 11.15
N ASP A 23 -10.31 -4.07 11.51
CA ASP A 23 -10.93 -2.95 12.20
C ASP A 23 -11.87 -2.18 11.28
N LEU A 24 -12.85 -1.51 11.88
CA LEU A 24 -13.73 -0.63 11.14
C LEU A 24 -12.94 0.55 10.57
N ILE A 25 -13.13 0.82 9.28
CA ILE A 25 -12.53 1.99 8.64
C ILE A 25 -13.29 3.24 9.13
N PRO A 26 -12.59 4.24 9.70
CA PRO A 26 -13.23 5.48 10.17
C PRO A 26 -13.96 6.19 9.03
N LYS A 27 -15.16 6.72 9.30
CA LYS A 27 -15.95 7.46 8.30
C LYS A 27 -15.21 8.72 7.83
N GLU A 28 -14.42 9.31 8.72
CA GLU A 28 -13.69 10.56 8.52
C GLU A 28 -12.75 10.46 7.33
N ARG A 29 -12.19 9.28 7.06
CA ARG A 29 -11.35 9.05 5.89
C ARG A 29 -12.00 9.49 4.58
N TYR A 30 -13.32 9.35 4.47
CA TYR A 30 -14.08 9.63 3.24
C TYR A 30 -14.60 11.07 3.14
N VAL A 31 -14.50 11.86 4.21
CA VAL A 31 -15.08 13.22 4.27
C VAL A 31 -14.10 14.28 4.76
N SER A 32 -13.00 13.90 5.40
CA SER A 32 -11.98 14.82 5.90
C SER A 32 -11.15 15.36 4.75
N LYS A 33 -11.00 16.68 4.73
CA LYS A 33 -10.13 17.37 3.79
C LYS A 33 -8.66 17.03 4.03
N GLU A 34 -8.26 16.87 5.28
CA GLU A 34 -6.90 16.53 5.68
C GLU A 34 -6.48 15.16 5.12
N PHE A 35 -7.37 14.17 5.17
CA PHE A 35 -7.12 12.86 4.58
C PHE A 35 -7.03 12.92 3.05
N MET A 36 -7.92 13.67 2.41
CA MET A 36 -7.91 13.86 0.95
C MET A 36 -6.59 14.50 0.48
N ASP A 37 -6.11 15.54 1.17
CA ASP A 37 -4.87 16.23 0.82
C ASP A 37 -3.66 15.28 0.91
N LEU A 38 -3.62 14.42 1.93
CA LEU A 38 -2.58 13.39 2.09
C LEU A 38 -2.63 12.33 0.99
N GLU A 39 -3.81 11.88 0.59
CA GLU A 39 -3.96 10.89 -0.49
C GLU A 39 -3.48 11.46 -1.83
N TRP A 40 -3.73 12.74 -2.09
CA TRP A 40 -3.22 13.43 -3.27
C TRP A 40 -1.68 13.49 -3.29
N GLU A 41 -1.09 13.89 -2.17
CA GLU A 41 0.36 13.99 -2.01
C GLU A 41 1.07 12.64 -2.14
N ARG A 42 0.46 11.57 -1.61
CA ARG A 42 1.14 10.27 -1.42
C ARG A 42 0.77 9.19 -2.42
N MET A 43 -0.41 9.24 -3.00
CA MET A 43 -0.87 8.20 -3.91
C MET A 43 -1.18 8.75 -5.28
N TRP A 44 -2.15 9.65 -5.40
CA TRP A 44 -2.75 10.00 -6.69
C TRP A 44 -1.79 10.67 -7.68
N THR A 45 -0.76 11.35 -7.18
CA THR A 45 0.31 11.96 -8.01
C THR A 45 1.43 10.97 -8.39
N LYS A 46 1.43 9.77 -7.83
CA LYS A 46 2.51 8.77 -7.95
C LYS A 46 2.05 7.46 -8.61
N VAL A 47 0.77 7.38 -8.98
CA VAL A 47 0.18 6.28 -9.73
C VAL A 47 -0.20 6.75 -11.13
N TRP A 48 -0.40 5.81 -12.04
CA TRP A 48 -0.93 6.13 -13.36
C TRP A 48 -2.38 6.61 -13.23
N ASN A 49 -2.66 7.80 -13.75
CA ASN A 49 -4.00 8.37 -13.88
C ASN A 49 -4.49 8.28 -15.33
#